data_AF-A0A368ZP06-F1
#
_entry.id   AF-A0A368ZP06-F1
#
_cell.length_a   1.000
_cell.length_b   1.000
_cell.length_c   1.000
_cell.angle_alpha   90.00
_cell.angle_beta   90.00
_cell.angle_gamma   90.00
#
_symmetry.space_group_name_H-M   'P 1'
#
loop_
_entity.id
_entity.type
_entity.pdbx_description
1 polymer ?
#
loop_
_entity_poly.entity_id
_entity_poly.type
_entity_poly.pdbx_seq_one_letter_code
_entity_poly.pdbx_strand_id
1 'polypeptide(L)'
;MFEYFRYVKELKRLSKERDKLSESFADLEERYKGDNDQGHLSFLGHELYELDCWIEYYKSAYLKSKADRLLVPMPDDNDTEMYNSYDFGDEQGAKKILTTKGMHRLRVLSREENKARREVVAFWFTIITGLIGATIGLVSVLKA
;
A
#
# COMPACT_ATOMS: atom_id res chain seq x y z
N MET A 1 -9.41 1.86 10.42
CA MET A 1 -9.28 0.40 10.68
C MET A 1 -10.09 -0.42 9.67
N PHE A 2 -11.35 -0.07 9.40
CA PHE A 2 -12.20 -0.70 8.38
C PHE A 2 -11.55 -0.80 6.99
N GLU A 3 -10.97 0.29 6.47
CA GLU A 3 -10.26 0.30 5.17
C GLU A 3 -9.13 -0.73 5.07
N TYR A 4 -8.39 -0.94 6.15
CA TYR A 4 -7.30 -1.92 6.17
C TYR A 4 -7.83 -3.35 6.08
N PHE A 5 -8.91 -3.66 6.81
CA PHE A 5 -9.54 -4.98 6.74
C PHE A 5 -10.13 -5.25 5.36
N ARG A 6 -10.78 -4.26 4.74
CA ARG A 6 -11.29 -4.36 3.37
C ARG A 6 -10.16 -4.63 2.38
N TYR A 7 -9.07 -3.85 2.46
CA TYR A 7 -7.86 -4.03 1.65
C TYR A 7 -7.27 -5.44 1.79
N VAL A 8 -7.06 -5.91 3.02
CA VAL A 8 -6.48 -7.25 3.27
C VAL A 8 -7.41 -8.35 2.75
N LYS A 9 -8.73 -8.19 2.91
CA LYS A 9 -9.71 -9.16 2.39
C LYS A 9 -9.66 -9.24 0.86
N GLU A 10 -9.67 -8.10 0.17
CA GLU A 10 -9.58 -8.06 -1.30
C GLU A 10 -8.26 -8.63 -1.80
N LEU A 11 -7.13 -8.26 -1.20
CA LEU A 11 -5.84 -8.82 -1.58
C LEU A 11 -5.78 -10.33 -1.40
N LYS A 12 -6.33 -10.87 -0.31
CA LYS A 12 -6.37 -12.32 -0.10
C LYS A 12 -7.25 -13.02 -1.14
N ARG A 13 -8.38 -12.41 -1.50
CA ARG A 13 -9.28 -12.93 -2.54
C ARG A 13 -8.56 -12.99 -3.88
N LEU A 14 -8.01 -11.86 -4.33
CA LEU A 14 -7.30 -11.75 -5.62
C LEU A 14 -6.04 -12.60 -5.68
N SER A 15 -5.25 -12.65 -4.60
CA SER A 15 -4.06 -13.52 -4.54
C SER A 15 -4.45 -14.99 -4.68
N LYS A 16 -5.53 -15.42 -4.03
CA LYS A 16 -6.02 -16.80 -4.13
C LYS A 16 -6.53 -17.13 -5.53
N GLU A 17 -7.20 -16.18 -6.18
CA GLU A 17 -7.63 -16.31 -7.58
C GLU A 17 -6.41 -16.40 -8.52
N ARG A 18 -5.41 -15.53 -8.33
CA ARG A 18 -4.15 -15.55 -9.08
C ARG A 18 -3.39 -16.86 -8.90
N ASP A 19 -3.28 -17.37 -7.68
CA ASP A 19 -2.55 -18.60 -7.40
C ASP A 19 -3.20 -19.80 -8.10
N LYS A 20 -4.54 -19.92 -8.05
CA LYS A 20 -5.27 -20.97 -8.77
C LYS A 20 -5.12 -20.87 -10.29
N LEU A 21 -5.17 -19.65 -10.81
CA LEU A 21 -5.02 -19.41 -12.24
C LEU A 21 -3.59 -19.70 -12.70
N SER A 22 -2.60 -19.39 -11.86
CA SER A 22 -1.19 -19.68 -12.10
C SER A 22 -0.91 -21.17 -12.11
N GLU A 23 -1.53 -21.94 -11.21
CA GLU A 23 -1.48 -23.40 -11.24
C GLU A 23 -2.09 -23.94 -12.54
N SER A 24 -3.26 -23.42 -12.92
CA SER A 24 -3.95 -23.83 -14.15
C SER A 24 -3.13 -23.51 -15.41
N PHE A 25 -2.44 -22.36 -15.42
CA PHE A 25 -1.54 -21.96 -16.49
C PHE A 25 -0.35 -22.92 -16.60
N ALA A 26 0.32 -23.23 -15.48
CA ALA A 26 1.45 -24.16 -15.46
C ALA A 26 1.06 -25.57 -15.93
N ASP A 27 -0.10 -26.07 -15.48
CA ASP A 27 -0.64 -27.36 -15.91
C ASP A 27 -0.92 -27.40 -17.42
N LEU A 28 -1.43 -26.31 -17.98
CA LEU A 28 -1.70 -26.20 -19.42
C LEU A 28 -0.41 -26.06 -20.24
N GLU A 29 0.54 -25.27 -19.76
CA GLU A 29 1.86 -25.13 -20.39
C GLU A 29 2.57 -26.49 -20.49
N GLU A 30 2.51 -27.30 -19.42
CA GLU A 30 3.07 -28.66 -19.41
C GLU A 30 2.32 -29.61 -20.36
N ARG A 31 1.01 -29.44 -20.54
CA ARG A 31 0.22 -30.27 -21.47
C ARG A 31 0.51 -29.97 -22.93
N TYR A 32 0.67 -28.69 -23.27
CA TYR A 32 0.91 -28.28 -24.65
C TYR A 32 2.37 -28.46 -25.08
N LYS A 33 3.36 -28.39 -24.17
CA LYS A 33 4.80 -28.61 -24.47
C LYS A 33 5.32 -27.86 -25.72
N GLY A 34 4.76 -26.70 -26.02
CA GLY A 34 5.11 -25.91 -27.21
C GLY A 34 4.41 -26.31 -28.50
N ASP A 35 3.44 -27.22 -28.44
CA ASP A 35 2.49 -27.50 -29.52
C ASP A 35 1.44 -26.38 -29.61
N ASN A 36 0.74 -26.27 -30.75
CA ASN A 36 -0.17 -25.14 -30.99
C ASN A 36 -1.37 -25.15 -30.02
N ASP A 37 -1.38 -24.21 -29.08
CA ASP A 37 -2.33 -24.08 -27.97
C ASP A 37 -3.63 -23.35 -28.35
N GLN A 38 -3.76 -22.94 -29.62
CA GLN A 38 -4.88 -22.14 -30.14
C GLN A 38 -5.13 -20.84 -29.35
N GLY A 39 -4.11 -20.31 -28.66
CA GLY A 39 -4.20 -19.08 -27.87
C GLY A 39 -4.74 -19.25 -26.45
N HIS A 40 -4.95 -20.49 -25.96
CA HIS A 40 -5.39 -20.73 -24.59
C HIS A 40 -4.39 -20.21 -23.53
N LEU A 41 -3.08 -20.37 -23.75
CA LEU A 41 -2.07 -19.83 -22.85
C LEU A 41 -2.05 -18.30 -22.92
N SER A 42 -2.23 -17.72 -24.11
CA SER A 42 -2.34 -16.26 -24.25
C SER A 42 -3.54 -15.69 -23.49
N PHE A 43 -4.68 -16.39 -23.52
CA PHE A 43 -5.88 -15.99 -22.78
C PHE A 43 -5.65 -16.02 -21.27
N LEU A 44 -5.15 -17.14 -20.74
CA LEU A 44 -4.86 -17.28 -19.31
C LEU A 44 -3.75 -16.33 -18.83
N GLY A 45 -2.74 -16.12 -19.66
CA GLY A 45 -1.68 -15.14 -19.39
C GLY A 45 -2.23 -13.72 -19.29
N HIS A 46 -3.23 -13.37 -20.11
CA HIS A 46 -3.91 -12.09 -20.01
C HIS A 46 -4.73 -11.97 -18.72
N GLU A 47 -5.52 -12.98 -18.36
CA GLU A 47 -6.28 -12.99 -17.10
C GLU A 47 -5.36 -12.90 -15.87
N LEU A 48 -4.22 -13.61 -15.88
CA LEU A 48 -3.20 -13.51 -14.83
C LEU A 48 -2.66 -12.09 -14.71
N TYR A 49 -2.31 -11.47 -15.84
CA TYR A 49 -1.81 -10.11 -15.86
C TYR A 49 -2.86 -9.09 -15.35
N GLU A 50 -4.13 -9.26 -15.72
CA GLU A 50 -5.21 -8.42 -15.22
C GLU A 50 -5.37 -8.53 -13.70
N LEU A 51 -5.31 -9.76 -13.14
CA LEU A 51 -5.33 -9.98 -11.69
C LEU A 51 -4.15 -9.31 -10.99
N ASP A 52 -2.94 -9.38 -11.55
CA ASP A 52 -1.78 -8.69 -11.02
C ASP A 52 -1.97 -7.16 -11.04
N CYS A 53 -2.56 -6.61 -12.12
CA CYS A 53 -2.92 -5.20 -12.19
C CYS A 53 -3.94 -4.80 -11.12
N TRP A 54 -4.95 -5.62 -10.87
CA TRP A 54 -5.92 -5.39 -9.79
C TRP A 54 -5.25 -5.37 -8.41
N ILE A 55 -4.34 -6.31 -8.17
CA ILE A 55 -3.56 -6.38 -6.92
C ILE A 55 -2.77 -5.08 -6.72
N GLU A 56 -2.07 -4.61 -7.74
CA GLU A 56 -1.29 -3.37 -7.68
C GLU A 56 -2.19 -2.12 -7.54
N TYR A 57 -3.36 -2.12 -8.17
CA TYR A 57 -4.37 -1.07 -7.98
C TYR A 57 -4.82 -0.99 -6.51
N TYR A 58 -5.17 -2.11 -5.88
CA TYR A 58 -5.60 -2.10 -4.47
C TYR A 58 -4.48 -1.72 -3.50
N LYS A 59 -3.23 -2.16 -3.76
CA LYS A 59 -2.04 -1.70 -3.01
C LYS A 59 -1.89 -0.19 -3.12
N SER A 60 -2.05 0.33 -4.34
CA SER A 60 -1.95 1.76 -4.62
C SER A 60 -3.03 2.55 -3.89
N ALA A 61 -4.30 2.16 -4.03
CA ALA A 61 -5.43 2.81 -3.37
C ALA A 61 -5.28 2.85 -1.84
N TYR A 62 -4.81 1.75 -1.24
CA TYR A 62 -4.51 1.71 0.19
C TYR A 62 -3.39 2.68 0.59
N LEU A 63 -2.31 2.75 -0.19
CA LEU A 63 -1.22 3.69 0.07
C LEU A 63 -1.66 5.15 -0.10
N LYS A 64 -2.49 5.46 -1.10
CA LYS A 64 -3.10 6.79 -1.30
C LYS A 64 -3.91 7.20 -0.05
N SER A 65 -4.85 6.35 0.36
CA SER A 65 -5.67 6.60 1.57
C SER A 65 -4.81 6.76 2.83
N LYS A 66 -3.71 6.01 2.93
CA LYS A 66 -2.78 6.13 4.06
C LYS A 66 -2.00 7.45 4.02
N ALA A 67 -1.54 7.87 2.84
CA ALA A 67 -0.85 9.14 2.65
C ALA A 67 -1.75 10.32 3.01
N ASP A 68 -3.01 10.30 2.57
CA ASP A 68 -4.02 11.32 2.91
C ASP A 68 -4.22 11.44 4.43
N ARG A 69 -4.33 10.31 5.13
CA ARG A 69 -4.46 10.29 6.60
C ARG A 69 -3.23 10.84 7.32
N LEU A 70 -2.06 10.66 6.75
CA LEU A 70 -0.80 11.16 7.30
C LEU A 70 -0.50 12.59 6.82
N LEU A 71 -1.30 13.16 5.92
CA LEU A 71 -1.05 14.44 5.24
C LEU A 71 0.30 14.46 4.49
N VAL A 72 0.68 13.30 3.95
CA VAL A 72 1.91 13.14 3.16
C VAL A 72 1.63 13.56 1.72
N PRO A 73 2.51 14.35 1.08
CA PRO A 73 2.31 14.77 -0.30
C PRO A 73 2.32 13.58 -1.25
N MET A 74 1.29 13.54 -2.10
CA MET A 74 1.19 12.58 -3.20
C MET A 74 2.10 13.01 -4.37
N PRO A 75 2.75 12.06 -5.08
CA PRO A 75 3.43 12.38 -6.32
C PRO A 75 2.45 12.91 -7.37
N ASP A 76 2.95 13.69 -8.33
CA ASP A 76 2.16 14.20 -9.45
C ASP A 76 1.57 13.03 -10.24
N ASP A 77 0.26 13.09 -10.49
CA ASP A 77 -0.47 12.08 -11.24
C ASP A 77 -0.04 11.96 -12.70
N ASN A 78 0.74 12.92 -13.23
CA ASN A 78 1.32 12.87 -14.58
C ASN A 78 2.74 12.29 -14.61
N ASP A 79 3.35 12.01 -13.47
CA ASP A 79 4.69 11.43 -13.39
C ASP A 79 4.66 9.93 -13.74
N THR A 80 5.10 9.61 -14.95
CA THR A 80 5.16 8.23 -15.47
C THR A 80 6.16 7.34 -14.72
N GLU A 81 7.10 7.91 -13.98
CA GLU A 81 7.99 7.11 -13.12
C GLU A 81 7.28 6.68 -11.83
N MET A 82 6.25 7.42 -11.41
CA MET A 82 5.51 7.19 -10.17
C MET A 82 4.19 6.47 -10.41
N TYR A 83 3.59 6.64 -11.59
CA TYR A 83 2.33 6.03 -11.98
C TYR A 83 2.39 5.31 -13.32
N ASN A 84 1.76 4.15 -13.36
CA ASN A 84 1.36 3.46 -14.57
C ASN A 84 -0.16 3.63 -14.77
N SER A 85 -0.59 3.69 -16.02
CA SER A 85 -2.00 3.69 -16.39
C SER A 85 -2.38 2.31 -16.89
N TYR A 86 -3.44 1.73 -16.34
CA TYR A 86 -3.97 0.46 -16.80
C TYR A 86 -5.48 0.55 -16.94
N ASP A 87 -5.98 0.12 -18.09
CA ASP A 87 -7.41 0.05 -18.38
C ASP A 87 -7.91 -1.37 -18.13
N PHE A 88 -8.83 -1.49 -17.18
CA PHE A 88 -9.47 -2.76 -16.82
C PHE A 88 -10.64 -3.09 -17.75
N GLY A 89 -10.91 -2.28 -18.78
CA GLY A 89 -12.04 -2.46 -19.69
C GLY A 89 -13.39 -2.19 -19.00
N ASP A 90 -13.38 -1.49 -17.86
CA ASP A 90 -14.60 -1.06 -17.17
C ASP A 90 -15.07 0.31 -17.67
N GLU A 91 -16.31 0.68 -17.34
CA GLU A 91 -16.89 1.99 -17.72
C GLU A 91 -16.14 3.19 -17.10
N GLN A 92 -15.20 2.93 -16.19
CA GLN A 92 -14.45 3.96 -15.44
C GLN A 92 -13.14 4.34 -16.14
N GLY A 93 -12.76 3.61 -17.19
CA GLY A 93 -11.56 3.85 -17.99
C GLY A 93 -10.25 3.59 -17.25
N ALA A 94 -9.16 4.12 -17.81
CA ALA A 94 -7.82 3.82 -17.33
C ALA A 94 -7.55 4.35 -15.91
N LYS A 95 -7.09 3.47 -15.02
CA LYS A 95 -6.78 3.76 -13.62
C LYS A 95 -5.29 4.00 -13.43
N LYS A 96 -4.96 4.99 -12.60
CA LYS A 96 -3.57 5.32 -12.22
C LYS A 96 -3.11 4.46 -11.04
N ILE A 97 -2.20 3.54 -11.32
CA ILE A 97 -1.60 2.59 -10.39
C ILE A 97 -0.18 3.07 -10.05
N LEU A 98 0.21 3.06 -8.77
CA LEU A 98 1.56 3.43 -8.38
C LEU A 98 2.56 2.38 -8.87
N THR A 99 3.66 2.84 -9.45
CA THR A 99 4.80 1.97 -9.76
C THR A 99 5.47 1.52 -8.46
N THR A 100 6.37 0.55 -8.56
CA THR A 100 7.23 0.14 -7.42
C THR A 100 7.99 1.32 -6.82
N LYS A 101 8.45 2.26 -7.67
CA LYS A 101 9.14 3.49 -7.26
C LYS A 101 8.18 4.42 -6.51
N GLY A 102 6.98 4.67 -7.04
CA GLY A 102 5.95 5.49 -6.39
C GLY A 102 5.52 4.93 -5.03
N MET A 103 5.29 3.62 -4.96
CA MET A 103 4.97 2.93 -3.72
C MET A 103 6.10 3.03 -2.68
N HIS A 104 7.36 2.84 -3.11
CA HIS A 104 8.50 2.96 -2.21
C HIS A 104 8.61 4.38 -1.63
N ARG A 105 8.52 5.40 -2.50
CA ARG A 105 8.54 6.81 -2.09
C ARG A 105 7.48 7.12 -1.03
N LEU A 106 6.23 6.73 -1.27
CA LEU A 106 5.14 6.98 -0.32
C LEU A 106 5.34 6.24 1.00
N ARG A 107 5.91 5.03 0.98
CA ARG A 107 6.22 4.28 2.21
C ARG A 107 7.32 4.95 3.03
N VAL A 108 8.34 5.52 2.39
CA VAL A 108 9.41 6.26 3.06
C VAL A 108 8.84 7.52 3.70
N LEU A 109 8.13 8.35 2.94
CA LEU A 109 7.51 9.57 3.45
C LEU A 109 6.52 9.29 4.60
N SER A 110 5.72 8.23 4.46
CA SER A 110 4.81 7.79 5.53
C SER A 110 5.56 7.39 6.81
N ARG A 111 6.75 6.80 6.70
CA ARG A 111 7.56 6.41 7.87
C ARG A 111 8.19 7.62 8.53
N GLU A 112 8.70 8.57 7.75
CA GLU A 112 9.26 9.83 8.23
C GLU A 112 8.23 10.64 8.99
N GLU A 113 7.03 10.81 8.44
CA GLU A 113 5.94 11.54 9.10
C GLU A 113 5.52 10.87 10.42
N ASN A 114 5.41 9.53 10.44
CA ASN A 114 5.11 8.81 11.68
C ASN A 114 6.24 8.95 12.72
N LYS A 115 7.50 9.03 12.29
CA LYS A 115 8.64 9.25 13.17
C LYS A 115 8.56 10.66 13.77
N ALA A 116 8.35 11.68 12.96
CA ALA A 116 8.18 13.06 13.40
C ALA A 116 7.04 13.21 14.42
N ARG A 117 5.88 12.57 14.16
CA ARG A 117 4.76 12.56 15.12
C ARG A 117 5.13 11.92 16.46
N ARG A 118 5.88 10.82 16.45
CA ARG A 118 6.35 10.17 17.69
C ARG A 118 7.33 11.04 18.45
N GLU A 119 8.21 11.75 17.76
CA GLU A 119 9.16 12.69 18.38
C GLU A 119 8.43 13.85 19.06
N VAL A 120 7.42 14.43 18.41
CA VAL A 120 6.57 15.48 19.01
C VAL A 120 5.86 14.97 20.26
N VAL A 121 5.28 13.77 20.20
CA VAL A 121 4.61 13.15 21.36
C VAL A 121 5.61 12.89 22.50
N ALA A 122 6.79 12.33 22.20
CA ALA A 122 7.83 12.09 23.20
C ALA A 122 8.32 13.39 23.84
N PHE A 123 8.51 14.44 23.05
CA PHE A 123 8.88 15.77 23.53
C PHE A 123 7.84 16.33 24.52
N TRP A 124 6.55 16.20 24.20
CA TRP A 124 5.47 16.60 25.10
C TRP A 124 5.48 15.81 26.42
N PHE A 125 5.73 14.49 26.38
CA PHE A 125 5.90 13.70 27.59
C PHE A 125 7.06 14.20 28.44
N THR A 126 8.22 14.49 27.85
CA THR A 126 9.39 15.02 28.57
C THR A 126 9.08 16.36 29.26
N ILE A 127 8.39 17.28 28.58
CA ILE A 127 7.98 18.56 29.17
C ILE A 127 7.06 18.34 30.37
N ILE A 128 6.03 17.49 30.23
CA ILE A 128 5.07 17.21 31.30
C ILE A 128 5.78 16.60 32.50
N THR A 129 6.64 15.60 32.30
CA THR A 129 7.39 14.97 33.38
C THR A 129 8.33 15.96 34.07
N GLY A 130 9.00 16.84 33.30
CA GLY A 130 9.85 17.89 33.85
C GLY A 130 9.08 18.89 34.72
N LEU A 131 7.90 19.34 34.27
CA LEU A 131 7.01 20.22 35.02
C LEU A 131 6.50 19.57 36.32
N ILE A 132 6.13 18.29 36.26
CA ILE A 132 5.70 17.54 37.46
C ILE A 132 6.86 17.44 38.46
N GLY A 133 8.06 17.10 38.00
CA GLY A 133 9.25 17.04 38.87
C GLY A 133 9.57 18.39 39.52
N ALA A 134 9.50 19.48 38.75
CA ALA A 134 9.76 20.83 39.25
C ALA A 134 8.73 21.28 40.30
N THR A 135 7.44 20.99 40.09
CA THR A 135 6.38 21.33 41.05
C THR A 135 6.50 20.52 42.34
N ILE A 136 6.81 19.22 42.26
CA ILE A 136 7.07 18.39 43.44
C ILE A 136 8.27 18.92 44.23
N GLY A 137 9.37 19.25 43.53
CA GLY A 137 10.56 19.84 44.16
C GLY A 137 10.24 21.15 44.88
N LEU A 138 9.47 22.05 44.24
CA LEU A 138 9.08 23.33 44.83
C LEU A 138 8.18 23.14 46.07
N VAL A 139 7.17 22.27 45.99
CA VAL A 139 6.30 21.96 47.13
C VAL A 139 7.09 21.35 48.28
N SER A 140 8.08 20.51 47.99
CA SER A 140 8.94 19.91 49.01
C SER A 140 9.75 20.95 49.77
N VAL A 141 10.27 21.98 49.09
CA VAL A 141 11.02 23.07 49.74
C VAL A 141 10.09 23.97 50.55
N LEU A 142 8.88 24.24 50.08
CA LEU A 142 7.91 25.10 50.79
C LEU A 142 7.26 24.43 52.01
N LYS A 143 7.25 23.10 52.07
CA LYS A 143 6.78 22.33 53.24
C LYS A 143 7.88 21.97 54.24
N ALA A 144 9.15 22.16 53.88
CA ALA A 144 10.29 22.02 54.77
C ALA A 144 10.47 23.30 55.60
#